data_AF-A0A2E9QHV4-F1
#
_entry.id   AF-A0A2E9QHV4-F1
#
_cell.length_a   1.000
_cell.length_b   1.000
_cell.length_c   1.000
_cell.angle_alpha   90.00
_cell.angle_beta   90.00
_cell.angle_gamma   90.00
#
_symmetry.space_group_name_H-M   'P 1'
#
loop_
_entity.id
_entity.type
_entity.pdbx_description
1 polymer ?
#
loop_
_entity_poly.entity_id
_entity_poly.type
_entity_poly.pdbx_seq_one_letter_code
_entity_poly.pdbx_strand_id
1 'polypeptide(L)' 'MIPVEGHKNLYRDEDSGAIINHDNQGYRQYLQLKNKKLTEEEEIKRLRSDIDEIKSLLYEVLNKRL' A
#
# COMPACT_ATOMS: atom_id res chain seq x y z
N MET A 1 -30.21 0.84 12.41
CA MET A 1 -29.55 0.53 11.12
C MET A 1 -30.29 -0.59 10.42
N ILE A 2 -30.63 -0.40 9.15
CA ILE A 2 -31.46 -1.31 8.35
C ILE A 2 -30.58 -2.07 7.35
N PRO A 3 -30.56 -3.41 7.32
CA PRO A 3 -29.79 -4.16 6.33
C PRO A 3 -30.29 -3.89 4.90
N VAL A 4 -29.38 -3.79 3.93
CA VAL A 4 -29.74 -3.64 2.52
C VAL A 4 -29.98 -5.02 1.91
N GLU A 5 -31.13 -5.20 1.27
CA GLU A 5 -31.52 -6.47 0.66
C GLU A 5 -30.50 -6.95 -0.38
N GLY A 6 -30.17 -8.25 -0.35
CA GLY A 6 -29.16 -8.85 -1.24
C GLY A 6 -27.70 -8.52 -0.89
N HIS A 7 -27.44 -7.67 0.11
CA HIS A 7 -26.09 -7.20 0.44
C HIS A 7 -25.72 -7.45 1.91
N LYS A 8 -25.00 -8.55 2.16
CA LYS A 8 -24.61 -9.02 3.51
C LYS A 8 -23.95 -7.96 4.39
N ASN A 9 -23.13 -7.09 3.81
CA ASN A 9 -22.30 -6.15 4.57
C ASN A 9 -22.77 -4.70 4.45
N LEU A 10 -23.90 -4.41 3.79
CA LEU A 10 -24.38 -3.05 3.60
C LEU A 10 -25.57 -2.77 4.51
N TYR A 11 -25.50 -1.64 5.21
CA TYR A 11 -26.53 -1.18 6.14
C TYR A 11 -26.89 0.27 5.83
N ARG A 12 -28.18 0.59 5.85
CA ARG A 12 -28.71 1.94 5.76
C ARG A 12 -28.78 2.54 7.16
N ASP A 13 -28.16 3.69 7.33
CA ASP A 13 -28.31 4.53 8.50
C ASP A 13 -29.72 5.13 8.56
N GLU A 14 -30.35 5.10 9.73
CA GLU A 14 -31.76 5.47 9.89
C GLU A 14 -31.98 6.99 9.91
N ASP A 15 -31.00 7.74 10.40
CA ASP A 15 -31.10 9.20 10.53
C ASP A 15 -30.75 9.91 9.22
N SER A 16 -29.65 9.49 8.58
CA SER A 16 -29.13 10.12 7.35
C SER A 16 -29.57 9.44 6.06
N GLY A 17 -30.04 8.19 6.12
CA GLY A 17 -30.34 7.37 4.94
C GLY A 17 -29.11 6.87 4.17
N ALA A 18 -27.89 7.15 4.66
CA ALA A 18 -26.63 6.76 4.03
C ALA A 18 -26.44 5.23 4.05
N ILE A 19 -25.84 4.67 2.99
CA ILE A 19 -25.48 3.24 2.95
C ILE A 19 -24.02 3.07 3.39
N ILE A 20 -23.80 2.27 4.42
CA ILE A 20 -22.51 2.07 5.08
C ILE A 20 -22.11 0.61 4.96
N ASN A 21 -20.89 0.38 4.46
CA ASN A 21 -20.27 -0.94 4.41
C ASN A 21 -19.66 -1.30 5.77
N HIS A 22 -20.11 -2.42 6.35
CA HIS A 22 -19.67 -2.97 7.63
C HIS A 22 -18.71 -4.16 7.49
N ASP A 23 -18.17 -4.40 6.29
CA ASP A 23 -17.18 -5.45 6.04
C ASP A 23 -15.80 -5.09 6.63
N ASN A 24 -15.71 -5.17 7.96
CA ASN A 24 -14.48 -4.93 8.69
C ASN A 24 -13.38 -5.93 8.30
N GLN A 25 -13.74 -7.16 7.91
CA GLN A 25 -12.76 -8.18 7.52
C GLN A 25 -12.17 -7.87 6.16
N GLY A 26 -13.00 -7.62 5.15
CA GLY A 26 -12.56 -7.24 3.81
C GLY A 26 -11.76 -5.93 3.83
N TYR A 27 -12.18 -4.95 4.64
CA TYR A 27 -11.43 -3.71 4.81
C TYR A 27 -10.04 -3.95 5.41
N ARG A 28 -9.92 -4.76 6.47
CA ARG A 28 -8.62 -5.12 7.05
C ARG A 28 -7.72 -5.87 6.07
N GLN A 29 -8.27 -6.81 5.30
CA GLN A 29 -7.52 -7.54 4.26
C GLN A 29 -7.00 -6.58 3.18
N TYR A 30 -7.84 -5.64 2.72
CA TYR A 30 -7.43 -4.59 1.80
C TYR A 30 -6.27 -3.76 2.36
N LEU A 31 -6.35 -3.31 3.62
CA LEU A 31 -5.28 -2.54 4.25
C LEU A 31 -3.97 -3.33 4.33
N GLN A 32 -4.03 -4.62 4.67
CA GLN A 32 -2.84 -5.48 4.69
C GLN A 32 -2.18 -5.58 3.31
N LEU A 33 -2.98 -5.81 2.26
CA LEU A 33 -2.48 -5.88 0.88
C LEU A 33 -1.88 -4.53 0.43
N LYS A 34 -2.56 -3.43 0.75
CA LYS A 34 -2.08 -2.08 0.45
C LYS A 34 -0.74 -1.80 1.12
N ASN A 35 -0.62 -2.09 2.42
CA ASN A 35 0.60 -1.85 3.18
C ASN A 35 1.75 -2.73 2.68
N LYS A 36 1.48 -4.00 2.38
CA LYS A 36 2.47 -4.90 1.79
C LYS A 36 3.03 -4.32 0.48
N LYS A 37 2.15 -3.86 -0.42
CA LYS A 37 2.56 -3.25 -1.69
C LYS A 37 3.39 -1.98 -1.48
N LEU A 38 2.99 -1.12 -0.54
CA LEU A 38 3.76 0.08 -0.22
C LEU A 38 5.16 -0.25 0.31
N THR A 39 5.28 -1.23 1.20
CA THR A 39 6.58 -1.70 1.70
C THR A 39 7.45 -2.27 0.59
N GLU A 40 6.89 -3.08 -0.31
CA GLU A 40 7.60 -3.61 -1.48
C GLU A 40 8.08 -2.49 -2.41
N GLU A 41 7.25 -1.48 -2.67
CA GLU A 41 7.64 -0.31 -3.47
C GLU A 41 8.75 0.52 -2.82
N GLU A 42 8.70 0.69 -1.49
CA GLU A 42 9.76 1.37 -0.73
C GLU A 42 11.08 0.60 -0.76
N GLU A 43 11.03 -0.72 -0.61
CA GLU A 43 12.21 -1.59 -0.69
C GLU A 43 12.86 -1.50 -2.07
N ILE A 44 12.06 -1.57 -3.16
CA ILE A 44 12.57 -1.41 -4.53
C ILE A 44 13.23 -0.04 -4.73
N LYS A 45 12.66 1.03 -4.17
CA LYS A 45 13.25 2.38 -4.26
C LYS A 45 14.59 2.45 -3.53
N ARG A 46 14.69 1.85 -2.34
CA ARG A 46 15.96 1.77 -1.58
C ARG A 46 17.02 1.00 -2.36
N LEU A 47 16.68 -0.19 -2.86
CA LEU A 47 17.60 -1.00 -3.66
C LEU A 47 18.10 -0.25 -4.91
N ARG A 48 17.24 0.54 -5.57
CA ARG A 48 17.67 1.38 -6.69
C ARG A 48 18.67 2.46 -6.26
N SER A 49 18.41 3.12 -5.14
CA SER A 49 19.32 4.11 -4.56
C SER A 49 20.68 3.50 -4.23
N ASP A 50 20.68 2.33 -3.57
CA ASP A 50 21.91 1.62 -3.20
C ASP A 50 22.71 1.22 -4.45
N ILE A 51 22.03 0.79 -5.53
CA ILE A 51 22.66 0.48 -6.82
C ILE A 51 23.32 1.72 -7.44
N ASP A 52 22.66 2.87 -7.40
CA ASP A 52 23.20 4.10 -7.98
C ASP A 52 24.39 4.64 -7.14
N GLU A 53 24.36 4.47 -5.83
CA GLU A 53 25.50 4.73 -4.95
C GLU A 53 26.68 3.81 -5.27
N ILE A 54 26.45 2.49 -5.39
CA ILE A 54 27.49 1.52 -5.77
C ILE A 54 28.12 1.91 -7.11
N LYS A 55 27.33 2.26 -8.13
CA LYS A 55 27.85 2.71 -9.43
C LYS A 55 28.74 3.95 -9.28
N SER A 56 28.34 4.89 -8.43
CA SER A 56 29.09 6.13 -8.19
C SER A 56 30.43 5.84 -7.51
N LEU A 57 30.43 5.00 -6.47
CA LEU A 57 31.65 4.54 -5.80
C LEU A 57 32.58 3.79 -6.75
N LEU A 58 32.04 2.92 -7.62
CA LEU A 58 32.83 2.23 -8.63
C LEU A 58 33.48 3.20 -9.61
N TYR A 59 32.74 4.22 -10.07
CA TYR A 59 33.28 5.26 -10.95
C TYR A 59 34.41 6.04 -10.28
N GLU A 60 34.25 6.42 -9.01
CA GLU A 60 35.32 7.08 -8.25
C GLU A 60 36.58 6.21 -8.12
N VAL A 61 36.43 4.92 -7.83
CA VAL A 61 37.56 3.99 -7.71
C VAL A 61 38.28 3.82 -9.04
N LEU A 62 37.55 3.72 -10.15
CA LEU A 62 38.11 3.60 -11.48
C LEU A 62 38.86 4.88 -11.90
N ASN A 63 38.31 6.05 -11.60
CA ASN A 63 38.94 7.32 -11.96
C ASN A 63 40.08 7.74 -11.03
N LYS A 64 40.11 7.29 -9.77
CA LYS A 64 41.26 7.51 -8.87
C LYS A 64 42.50 6.69 -9.27
N ARG A 65 42.37 5.73 -10.19
CA ARG A 65 43.48 4.91 -10.71
C ARG A 65 44.06 5.41 -12.04
N LEU A 66 43.50 6.49 -12.61
CA LEU A 66 44.05 7.25 -13.73
C LEU A 66 44.66 8.56 -13.23
#